data_AF-A0A2D7VWD7-F1
#
_entry.id   AF-A0A2D7VWD7-F1
#
_cell.length_a   1.000
_cell.length_b   1.000
_cell.length_c   1.000
_cell.angle_alpha   90.00
_cell.angle_beta   90.00
_cell.angle_gamma   90.00
#
_symmetry.space_group_name_H-M   'P 1'
#
loop_
_entity.id
_entity.type
_entity.pdbx_description
1 polymer ?
#
loop_
_entity_poly.entity_id
_entity_poly.type
_entity_poly.pdbx_seq_one_letter_code
_entity_poly.pdbx_strand_id
1 'polypeptide(L)'
;MVKIHHKTLEDLEFPKVLAQVSEFCITEPGNKMVLGLTPFRDTASILPSLQRVKEFTASFGSDAPIPNHGFEPIHKELQLLEIENSTLESFSFRKLLSLSETTQTLLKFFKKFEEFYVQLHLFSEEIDFTPAISEEIKKIFDKYGEVKDDASQELGVIRRRLQVVKSQINSSFTKALNRYAGSDYLDEIRETVVENRRVLAVKAMHRKKIKGAVLGQSKTGSIVYIEPQETLEYANELSNLIYEEREEIKKILKALTEFVRPYQHHLASYQHYTTQIDTIYAKARYSV
;
A
#
# COMPACT_ATOMS: atom_id res chain seq x y z
N MET A 1 31.61 -30.37 16.34
CA MET A 1 30.84 -29.12 16.15
C MET A 1 31.75 -27.96 16.54
N VAL A 2 32.09 -27.06 15.62
CA VAL A 2 33.03 -25.96 15.89
C VAL A 2 32.34 -24.90 16.74
N LYS A 3 32.95 -24.51 17.86
CA LYS A 3 32.44 -23.44 18.73
C LYS A 3 33.28 -22.18 18.48
N ILE A 4 32.68 -21.20 17.81
CA ILE A 4 33.31 -19.91 17.52
C ILE A 4 32.86 -18.90 18.58
N HIS A 5 33.79 -18.32 19.33
CA HIS A 5 33.48 -17.32 20.34
C HIS A 5 33.24 -15.95 19.70
N HIS A 6 32.37 -15.13 20.30
CA HIS A 6 32.07 -13.77 19.81
C HIS A 6 33.34 -12.93 19.62
N LYS A 7 34.24 -12.96 20.61
CA LYS A 7 35.53 -12.26 20.56
C LYS A 7 36.37 -12.67 19.35
N THR A 8 36.34 -13.94 18.96
CA THR A 8 37.06 -14.41 17.75
C THR A 8 36.49 -13.78 16.48
N LEU A 9 35.17 -13.57 16.40
CA LEU A 9 34.56 -12.90 15.25
C LEU A 9 34.91 -11.40 15.21
N GLU A 10 34.96 -10.75 16.38
CA GLU A 10 35.41 -9.35 16.51
C GLU A 10 36.88 -9.20 16.09
N ASP A 11 37.77 -10.06 16.61
CA ASP A 11 39.21 -10.03 16.30
C ASP A 11 39.48 -10.31 14.81
N LEU A 12 38.65 -11.12 14.15
CA LEU A 12 38.70 -11.38 12.71
C LEU A 12 37.96 -10.31 11.87
N GLU A 13 37.47 -9.25 12.50
CA GLU A 13 36.72 -8.16 11.87
C GLU A 13 35.49 -8.63 11.08
N PHE A 14 34.93 -9.80 11.41
CA PHE A 14 33.78 -10.38 10.71
C PHE A 14 32.57 -9.43 10.68
N PRO A 15 32.23 -8.70 11.76
CA PRO A 15 31.15 -7.69 11.70
C PRO A 15 31.38 -6.58 10.68
N LYS A 16 32.64 -6.20 10.39
CA LYS A 16 32.95 -5.18 9.36
C LYS A 16 32.65 -5.72 7.97
N VAL A 17 32.96 -6.99 7.71
CA VAL A 17 32.60 -7.66 6.45
C VAL A 17 31.08 -7.71 6.29
N LEU A 18 30.35 -8.08 7.34
CA LEU A 18 28.88 -8.09 7.30
C LEU A 18 28.30 -6.70 7.03
N ALA A 19 28.87 -5.64 7.62
CA ALA A 19 28.47 -4.26 7.34
C ALA A 19 28.63 -3.92 5.86
N GLN A 20 29.79 -4.23 5.24
CA GLN A 20 30.02 -4.01 3.81
C GLN A 20 29.06 -4.81 2.93
N VAL A 21 28.80 -6.08 3.24
CA VAL A 21 27.83 -6.90 2.49
C VAL A 21 26.42 -6.30 2.63
N SER A 22 26.07 -5.79 3.81
CA SER A 22 24.73 -5.26 4.08
C SER A 22 24.38 -4.01 3.27
N GLU A 23 25.39 -3.26 2.81
CA GLU A 23 25.22 -2.08 1.94
C GLU A 23 24.63 -2.45 0.57
N PHE A 24 24.77 -3.72 0.15
CA PHE A 24 24.20 -4.22 -1.10
C PHE A 24 22.77 -4.76 -0.96
N CYS A 25 22.22 -4.89 0.26
CA CYS A 25 20.85 -5.37 0.44
C CYS A 25 19.85 -4.37 -0.13
N ILE A 26 18.81 -4.88 -0.79
CA ILE A 26 17.72 -4.06 -1.34
C ILE A 26 16.66 -3.80 -0.27
N THR A 27 16.47 -4.75 0.64
CA THR A 27 15.38 -4.77 1.62
C THR A 27 15.92 -4.58 3.03
N GLU A 28 15.11 -3.93 3.87
CA GLU A 28 15.44 -3.72 5.28
C GLU A 28 15.57 -5.05 6.08
N PRO A 29 14.72 -6.07 5.86
CA PRO A 29 14.91 -7.39 6.45
C PRO A 29 16.19 -8.09 5.94
N GLY A 30 16.54 -7.90 4.67
CA GLY A 30 17.77 -8.45 4.09
C GLY A 30 19.01 -7.88 4.76
N ASN A 31 19.06 -6.56 4.92
CA ASN A 31 20.13 -5.87 5.64
C ASN A 31 20.28 -6.39 7.08
N LYS A 32 19.18 -6.46 7.83
CA LYS A 32 19.16 -7.03 9.19
C LYS A 32 19.62 -8.48 9.22
N MET A 33 19.18 -9.30 8.27
CA MET A 33 19.57 -10.70 8.20
C MET A 33 21.07 -10.85 7.92
N VAL A 34 21.64 -10.04 7.02
CA VAL A 34 23.08 -10.03 6.73
C VAL A 34 23.90 -9.65 7.97
N LEU A 35 23.51 -8.58 8.66
CA LEU A 35 24.20 -8.14 9.88
C LEU A 35 24.14 -9.19 11.01
N GLY A 36 23.11 -10.03 11.02
CA GLY A 36 22.93 -11.12 11.98
C GLY A 36 23.56 -12.47 11.57
N LEU A 37 24.25 -12.55 10.42
CA LEU A 37 24.84 -13.81 9.96
C LEU A 37 25.93 -14.29 10.93
N THR A 38 26.05 -15.61 11.05
CA THR A 38 27.16 -16.26 11.74
C THR A 38 27.72 -17.36 10.85
N PRO A 39 29.01 -17.75 11.02
CA PRO A 39 29.57 -18.85 10.24
C PRO A 39 28.78 -20.14 10.46
N PHE A 40 28.59 -20.92 9.39
CA PHE A 40 27.93 -22.22 9.46
C PHE A 40 28.64 -23.15 10.44
N ARG A 41 27.86 -23.92 11.20
CA ARG A 41 28.37 -24.91 12.17
C ARG A 41 28.46 -26.31 11.58
N ASP A 42 27.65 -26.57 10.55
CA ASP A 42 27.58 -27.83 9.83
C ASP A 42 28.16 -27.64 8.42
N THR A 43 28.90 -28.65 7.96
CA THR A 43 29.53 -28.60 6.63
C THR A 43 28.54 -28.88 5.50
N ALA A 44 27.42 -29.55 5.79
CA ALA A 44 26.41 -29.91 4.81
C ALA A 44 25.71 -28.67 4.22
N SER A 45 25.50 -27.61 5.01
CA SER A 45 24.87 -26.36 4.56
C SER A 45 25.80 -25.43 3.78
N ILE A 46 27.13 -25.60 3.90
CA ILE A 46 28.11 -24.70 3.29
C ILE A 46 28.05 -24.77 1.77
N LEU A 47 28.12 -25.98 1.20
CA LEU A 47 28.23 -26.15 -0.24
C LEU A 47 26.98 -25.64 -1.00
N PRO A 48 25.74 -25.99 -0.59
CA PRO A 48 24.53 -25.40 -1.20
C PRO A 48 24.50 -23.88 -1.06
N SER A 49 24.89 -23.33 0.09
CA SER A 49 24.92 -21.87 0.28
C SER A 49 25.92 -21.17 -0.64
N LEU A 50 27.12 -21.73 -0.83
CA LEU A 50 28.12 -21.18 -1.74
C LEU A 50 27.67 -21.28 -3.20
N GLN A 51 27.05 -22.40 -3.58
CA GLN A 51 26.53 -22.60 -4.92
C GLN A 51 25.41 -21.60 -5.25
N ARG A 52 24.48 -21.32 -4.33
CA ARG A 52 23.45 -20.29 -4.53
C ARG A 52 24.05 -18.90 -4.78
N VAL A 53 25.09 -18.52 -4.03
CA VAL A 53 25.80 -17.25 -4.26
C VAL A 53 26.47 -17.24 -5.63
N LYS A 54 27.15 -18.34 -6.00
CA LYS A 54 27.80 -18.47 -7.31
C LYS A 54 26.79 -18.38 -8.47
N GLU A 55 25.67 -19.07 -8.36
CA GLU A 55 24.57 -19.03 -9.33
C GLU A 55 24.02 -17.60 -9.47
N PHE A 56 23.80 -16.89 -8.35
CA PHE A 56 23.35 -15.51 -8.39
C PHE A 56 24.40 -14.59 -9.04
N THR A 57 25.68 -14.71 -8.68
CA THR A 57 26.77 -13.92 -9.29
C THR A 57 26.82 -14.13 -10.81
N ALA A 58 26.62 -15.37 -11.29
CA ALA A 58 26.60 -15.67 -12.72
C ALA A 58 25.44 -14.98 -13.46
N SER A 59 24.34 -14.64 -12.78
CA SER A 59 23.20 -13.96 -13.39
C SER A 59 23.49 -12.52 -13.83
N PHE A 60 24.44 -11.81 -13.20
CA PHE A 60 24.70 -10.39 -13.47
C PHE A 60 25.19 -10.09 -14.90
N GLY A 61 25.81 -11.07 -15.57
CA GLY A 61 26.30 -10.95 -16.94
C GLY A 61 25.47 -11.73 -17.97
N SER A 62 24.31 -12.27 -17.58
CA SER A 62 23.46 -13.09 -18.44
C SER A 62 22.37 -12.28 -19.15
N ASP A 63 21.87 -12.77 -20.28
CA ASP A 63 20.74 -12.16 -21.02
C ASP A 63 19.40 -12.24 -20.25
N ALA A 64 19.35 -13.01 -19.17
CA ALA A 64 18.19 -13.17 -18.30
C ALA A 64 18.60 -13.05 -16.82
N PRO A 65 18.91 -11.84 -16.32
CA PRO A 65 19.27 -11.66 -14.92
C PRO A 65 18.12 -12.06 -13.99
N ILE A 66 18.47 -12.51 -12.78
CA ILE A 66 17.48 -12.85 -11.76
C ILE A 66 16.58 -11.62 -11.51
N PRO A 67 15.24 -11.77 -11.48
CA PRO A 67 14.32 -10.65 -11.32
C PRO A 67 14.50 -9.91 -10.01
N ASN A 68 13.95 -8.69 -9.95
CA ASN A 68 13.91 -7.91 -8.71
C ASN A 68 13.19 -8.66 -7.58
N HIS A 69 13.81 -8.67 -6.41
CA HIS A 69 13.31 -9.30 -5.18
C HIS A 69 12.99 -8.28 -4.08
N GLY A 70 12.99 -6.98 -4.40
CA GLY A 70 12.59 -5.93 -3.46
C GLY A 70 11.11 -6.03 -3.06
N PHE A 71 10.82 -5.82 -1.77
CA PHE A 71 9.47 -5.80 -1.22
C PHE A 71 9.42 -4.89 0.03
N GLU A 72 8.21 -4.49 0.42
CA GLU A 72 7.98 -3.79 1.68
C GLU A 72 7.69 -4.81 2.81
N PRO A 73 8.36 -4.73 3.96
CA PRO A 73 8.15 -5.68 5.05
C PRO A 73 6.73 -5.62 5.61
N ILE A 74 6.20 -6.81 5.93
CA ILE A 74 4.83 -7.03 6.38
C ILE A 74 4.74 -7.41 7.87
N HIS A 75 5.72 -7.01 8.69
CA HIS A 75 5.79 -7.39 10.11
C HIS A 75 4.53 -7.00 10.90
N LYS A 76 4.01 -5.79 10.64
CA LYS A 76 2.81 -5.29 11.35
C LYS A 76 1.57 -6.04 10.89
N GLU A 77 1.50 -6.32 9.61
CA GLU A 77 0.40 -7.02 8.97
C GLU A 77 0.33 -8.46 9.49
N LEU A 78 1.47 -9.17 9.59
CA LEU A 78 1.55 -10.50 10.20
C LEU A 78 1.10 -10.49 11.67
N GLN A 79 1.54 -9.51 12.46
CA GLN A 79 1.10 -9.37 13.86
C GLN A 79 -0.41 -9.09 13.97
N LEU A 80 -0.96 -8.25 13.09
CA LEU A 80 -2.40 -7.99 13.07
C LEU A 80 -3.18 -9.24 12.69
N LEU A 81 -2.69 -10.08 11.77
CA LEU A 81 -3.34 -11.33 11.39
C LEU A 81 -3.39 -12.36 12.54
N GLU A 82 -2.56 -12.25 13.58
CA GLU A 82 -2.64 -13.07 14.79
C GLU A 82 -3.77 -12.63 15.74
N ILE A 83 -4.16 -11.36 15.67
CA ILE A 83 -5.18 -10.79 16.54
C ILE A 83 -6.55 -11.03 15.93
N GLU A 84 -7.39 -11.83 16.60
CA GLU A 84 -8.78 -12.05 16.16
C GLU A 84 -9.54 -10.73 16.02
N ASN A 85 -10.41 -10.65 15.02
CA ASN A 85 -11.22 -9.46 14.70
C ASN A 85 -10.43 -8.19 14.34
N SER A 86 -9.11 -8.27 14.18
CA SER A 86 -8.33 -7.19 13.58
C SER A 86 -8.75 -6.95 12.12
N THR A 87 -8.44 -5.77 11.60
CA THR A 87 -8.68 -5.44 10.19
C THR A 87 -7.45 -4.77 9.62
N LEU A 88 -6.99 -5.25 8.48
CA LEU A 88 -5.92 -4.63 7.72
C LEU A 88 -6.45 -3.43 6.93
N GLU A 89 -5.62 -2.39 6.81
CA GLU A 89 -5.92 -1.22 5.99
C GLU A 89 -5.57 -1.46 4.51
N SER A 90 -6.11 -0.65 3.61
CA SER A 90 -5.85 -0.75 2.16
C SER A 90 -4.36 -0.83 1.81
N PHE A 91 -3.52 -0.03 2.47
CA PHE A 91 -2.08 -0.02 2.24
C PHE A 91 -1.41 -1.36 2.63
N SER A 92 -1.93 -2.05 3.64
CA SER A 92 -1.43 -3.37 4.06
C SER A 92 -1.60 -4.39 2.93
N PHE A 93 -2.77 -4.43 2.29
CA PHE A 93 -3.04 -5.36 1.19
C PHE A 93 -2.16 -5.11 -0.04
N ARG A 94 -1.80 -3.85 -0.31
CA ARG A 94 -0.82 -3.53 -1.37
C ARG A 94 0.54 -4.17 -1.10
N LYS A 95 1.02 -4.16 0.14
CA LYS A 95 2.27 -4.84 0.50
C LYS A 95 2.17 -6.36 0.37
N LEU A 96 1.07 -6.94 0.86
CA LEU A 96 0.83 -8.39 0.74
C LEU A 96 0.80 -8.82 -0.73
N LEU A 97 0.14 -8.04 -1.58
CA LEU A 97 0.10 -8.27 -3.02
C LEU A 97 1.50 -8.19 -3.64
N SER A 98 2.23 -7.12 -3.37
CA SER A 98 3.60 -6.92 -3.87
C SER A 98 4.52 -8.08 -3.47
N LEU A 99 4.49 -8.49 -2.19
CA LEU A 99 5.26 -9.64 -1.70
C LEU A 99 4.88 -10.94 -2.40
N SER A 100 3.58 -11.21 -2.55
CA SER A 100 3.07 -12.41 -3.22
C SER A 100 3.48 -12.44 -4.71
N GLU A 101 3.38 -11.31 -5.42
CA GLU A 101 3.77 -11.21 -6.83
C GLU A 101 5.29 -11.32 -7.03
N THR A 102 6.09 -10.68 -6.18
CA THR A 102 7.55 -10.81 -6.18
C THR A 102 7.96 -12.25 -5.96
N THR A 103 7.35 -12.91 -4.97
CA THR A 103 7.58 -14.34 -4.70
C THR A 103 7.22 -15.18 -5.92
N GLN A 104 6.02 -15.01 -6.48
CA GLN A 104 5.59 -15.76 -7.66
C GLN A 104 6.52 -15.58 -8.85
N THR A 105 7.01 -14.35 -9.06
CA THR A 105 7.94 -14.02 -10.14
C THR A 105 9.25 -14.79 -10.00
N LEU A 106 9.82 -14.81 -8.80
CA LEU A 106 11.04 -15.57 -8.50
C LEU A 106 10.84 -17.08 -8.67
N LEU A 107 9.75 -17.63 -8.13
CA LEU A 107 9.45 -19.07 -8.26
C LEU A 107 9.29 -19.49 -9.73
N LYS A 108 8.55 -18.70 -10.53
CA LYS A 108 8.40 -18.94 -11.98
C LYS A 108 9.72 -18.82 -12.72
N PHE A 109 10.57 -17.86 -12.33
CA PHE A 109 11.88 -17.66 -12.93
C PHE A 109 12.80 -18.86 -12.65
N PHE A 110 12.96 -19.26 -11.39
CA PHE A 110 13.86 -20.37 -11.05
C PHE A 110 13.39 -21.70 -11.61
N LYS A 111 12.08 -21.92 -11.70
CA LYS A 111 11.52 -23.08 -12.42
C LYS A 111 11.81 -23.04 -13.92
N LYS A 112 11.71 -21.87 -14.56
CA LYS A 112 12.01 -21.73 -16.00
C LYS A 112 13.48 -21.99 -16.32
N PHE A 113 14.38 -21.68 -15.39
CA PHE A 113 15.83 -21.76 -15.55
C PHE A 113 16.45 -22.81 -14.60
N GLU A 114 15.72 -23.88 -14.31
CA GLU A 114 16.09 -24.91 -13.32
C GLU A 114 17.44 -25.60 -13.62
N GLU A 115 17.81 -25.72 -14.89
CA GLU A 115 19.10 -26.29 -15.31
C GLU A 115 20.30 -25.35 -15.06
N PHE A 116 20.06 -24.03 -15.03
CA PHE A 116 21.11 -23.01 -14.85
C PHE A 116 21.26 -22.58 -13.39
N TYR A 117 20.15 -22.53 -12.66
CA TYR A 117 20.08 -22.08 -11.27
C TYR A 117 19.62 -23.23 -10.35
N VAL A 118 20.34 -24.35 -10.39
CA VAL A 118 19.95 -25.62 -9.75
C VAL A 118 19.69 -25.44 -8.25
N GLN A 119 20.62 -24.84 -7.51
CA GLN A 119 20.47 -24.70 -6.05
C GLN A 119 19.47 -23.62 -5.66
N LEU A 120 19.34 -22.54 -6.44
CA LEU A 120 18.31 -21.53 -6.23
C LEU A 120 16.91 -22.08 -6.57
N HIS A 121 16.81 -22.96 -7.57
CA HIS A 121 15.57 -23.66 -7.90
C HIS A 121 15.16 -24.62 -6.79
N LEU A 122 16.05 -25.52 -6.34
CA LEU A 122 15.78 -26.41 -5.21
C LEU A 122 15.34 -25.62 -3.96
N PHE A 123 15.98 -24.48 -3.70
CA PHE A 123 15.59 -23.60 -2.61
C PHE A 123 14.20 -22.96 -2.81
N SER A 124 13.84 -22.65 -4.06
CA SER A 124 12.51 -22.12 -4.40
C SER A 124 11.39 -23.16 -4.24
N GLU A 125 11.70 -24.46 -4.37
CA GLU A 125 10.73 -25.55 -4.20
C GLU A 125 10.26 -25.75 -2.75
N GLU A 126 11.00 -25.20 -1.78
CA GLU A 126 10.60 -25.22 -0.36
C GLU A 126 9.37 -24.31 -0.08
N ILE A 127 9.00 -23.46 -1.04
CA ILE A 127 7.94 -22.47 -0.87
C ILE A 127 6.60 -23.02 -1.37
N ASP A 128 5.70 -23.28 -0.43
CA ASP A 128 4.30 -23.54 -0.72
C ASP A 128 3.61 -22.24 -1.20
N PHE A 129 3.47 -22.09 -2.52
CA PHE A 129 2.90 -20.89 -3.11
C PHE A 129 1.40 -21.04 -3.41
N THR A 130 0.59 -20.09 -2.96
CA THR A 130 -0.84 -20.01 -3.30
C THR A 130 -1.18 -18.73 -4.07
N PRO A 131 -1.73 -18.84 -5.29
CA PRO A 131 -2.16 -17.66 -6.06
C PRO A 131 -3.40 -16.99 -5.45
N ALA A 132 -4.18 -17.71 -4.63
CA ALA A 132 -5.45 -17.27 -4.08
C ALA A 132 -5.34 -15.94 -3.32
N ILE A 133 -4.23 -15.70 -2.59
CA ILE A 133 -3.96 -14.43 -1.90
C ILE A 133 -3.95 -13.28 -2.89
N SER A 134 -3.13 -13.38 -3.93
CA SER A 134 -2.97 -12.31 -4.93
C SER A 134 -4.24 -12.11 -5.76
N GLU A 135 -4.95 -13.19 -6.10
CA GLU A 135 -6.19 -13.15 -6.87
C GLU A 135 -7.30 -12.45 -6.10
N GLU A 136 -7.48 -12.76 -4.82
CA GLU A 136 -8.53 -12.16 -4.01
C GLU A 136 -8.26 -10.67 -3.75
N ILE A 137 -7.01 -10.29 -3.47
CA ILE A 137 -6.63 -8.88 -3.33
C ILE A 137 -6.90 -8.12 -4.65
N LYS A 138 -6.56 -8.71 -5.81
CA LYS A 138 -6.80 -8.09 -7.13
C LYS A 138 -8.27 -7.97 -7.50
N LYS A 139 -9.19 -8.74 -6.88
CA LYS A 139 -10.63 -8.53 -7.07
C LYS A 139 -11.07 -7.22 -6.44
N ILE A 140 -10.57 -6.93 -5.24
CA ILE A 140 -10.97 -5.79 -4.42
C ILE A 140 -10.26 -4.48 -4.82
N PHE A 141 -8.98 -4.55 -5.18
CA PHE A 141 -8.16 -3.36 -5.44
C PHE A 141 -7.86 -3.14 -6.92
N ASP A 142 -7.84 -1.88 -7.33
CA ASP A 142 -7.37 -1.47 -8.65
C ASP A 142 -5.83 -1.35 -8.72
N LYS A 143 -5.32 -0.90 -9.86
CA LYS A 143 -3.88 -0.72 -10.09
C LYS A 143 -3.23 0.40 -9.27
N TYR A 144 -4.03 1.30 -8.68
CA TYR A 144 -3.56 2.39 -7.83
C TYR A 144 -3.61 2.01 -6.34
N GLY A 145 -4.23 0.88 -6.00
CA GLY A 145 -4.42 0.44 -4.61
C GLY A 145 -5.68 1.00 -3.97
N GLU A 146 -6.62 1.49 -4.77
CA GLU A 146 -7.95 1.92 -4.31
C GLU A 146 -8.94 0.75 -4.40
N VAL A 147 -9.90 0.71 -3.47
CA VAL A 147 -10.99 -0.28 -3.51
C VAL A 147 -11.87 0.03 -4.72
N LYS A 148 -12.07 -0.96 -5.60
CA LYS A 148 -12.85 -0.79 -6.83
C LYS A 148 -14.33 -0.53 -6.55
N ASP A 149 -14.99 0.14 -7.49
CA ASP A 149 -16.44 0.40 -7.41
C ASP A 149 -17.28 -0.87 -7.33
N ASP A 150 -16.79 -1.96 -7.94
CA ASP A 150 -17.44 -3.27 -8.01
C ASP A 150 -16.93 -4.26 -6.94
N ALA A 151 -16.13 -3.80 -5.97
CA ALA A 151 -15.67 -4.63 -4.86
C ALA A 151 -16.84 -5.15 -4.00
N SER A 152 -17.97 -4.44 -3.97
CA SER A 152 -19.26 -4.96 -3.52
C SER A 152 -20.41 -4.32 -4.30
N GLN A 153 -21.55 -5.01 -4.38
CA GLN A 153 -22.75 -4.45 -5.00
C GLN A 153 -23.24 -3.19 -4.27
N GLU A 154 -23.17 -3.20 -2.93
CA GLU A 154 -23.58 -2.08 -2.07
C GLU A 154 -22.68 -0.85 -2.30
N LEU A 155 -21.36 -1.05 -2.35
CA LEU A 155 -20.41 0.03 -2.65
C LEU A 155 -20.67 0.68 -4.00
N GLY A 156 -20.93 -0.13 -5.04
CA GLY A 156 -21.26 0.39 -6.37
C GLY A 156 -22.59 1.15 -6.42
N VAL A 157 -23.56 0.83 -5.56
CA VAL A 157 -24.80 1.61 -5.41
C VAL A 157 -24.51 2.94 -4.69
N ILE A 158 -23.77 2.91 -3.58
CA ILE A 158 -23.40 4.10 -2.81
C ILE A 158 -22.62 5.09 -3.68
N ARG A 159 -21.59 4.62 -4.40
CA ARG A 159 -20.76 5.47 -5.29
C ARG A 159 -21.55 6.10 -6.43
N ARG A 160 -22.49 5.37 -7.04
CA ARG A 160 -23.39 5.96 -8.04
C ARG A 160 -24.28 7.05 -7.44
N ARG A 161 -24.84 6.83 -6.25
CA ARG A 161 -25.61 7.86 -5.53
C ARG A 161 -24.76 9.07 -5.18
N LEU A 162 -23.52 8.88 -4.72
CA LEU A 162 -22.57 9.97 -4.46
C LEU A 162 -22.39 10.87 -5.70
N GLN A 163 -22.22 10.28 -6.88
CA GLN A 163 -22.09 11.05 -8.13
C GLN A 163 -23.36 11.83 -8.46
N VAL A 164 -24.53 11.22 -8.30
CA VAL A 164 -25.82 11.88 -8.53
C VAL A 164 -26.01 13.07 -7.58
N VAL A 165 -25.78 12.88 -6.28
CA VAL A 165 -25.94 13.94 -5.27
C VAL A 165 -24.95 15.08 -5.49
N LYS A 166 -23.68 14.78 -5.83
CA LYS A 166 -22.70 15.81 -6.20
C LYS A 166 -23.17 16.65 -7.39
N SER A 167 -23.77 16.02 -8.41
CA SER A 167 -24.36 16.74 -9.54
C SER A 167 -25.57 17.60 -9.13
N GLN A 168 -26.41 17.11 -8.22
CA GLN A 168 -27.56 17.85 -7.70
C GLN A 168 -27.13 19.07 -6.89
N ILE A 169 -26.11 18.96 -6.02
CA ILE A 169 -25.51 20.10 -5.31
C ILE A 169 -25.06 21.17 -6.30
N ASN A 170 -24.30 20.78 -7.33
CA ASN A 170 -23.79 21.71 -8.33
C ASN A 170 -24.91 22.41 -9.13
N SER A 171 -25.96 21.67 -9.50
CA SER A 171 -27.13 22.23 -10.18
C SER A 171 -27.88 23.22 -9.27
N SER A 172 -28.15 22.84 -8.02
CA SER A 172 -28.84 23.68 -7.04
C SER A 172 -28.05 24.94 -6.70
N PHE A 173 -26.73 24.82 -6.54
CA PHE A 173 -25.84 25.96 -6.34
C PHE A 173 -25.89 26.92 -7.53
N THR A 174 -25.77 26.40 -8.77
CA THR A 174 -25.82 27.22 -9.99
C THR A 174 -27.15 27.98 -10.11
N LYS A 175 -28.27 27.35 -9.74
CA LYS A 175 -29.58 28.02 -9.69
C LYS A 175 -29.61 29.14 -8.66
N ALA A 176 -29.09 28.91 -7.46
CA ALA A 176 -28.98 29.93 -6.41
C ALA A 176 -28.08 31.10 -6.86
N LEU A 177 -26.90 30.79 -7.41
CA LEU A 177 -25.96 31.78 -7.95
C LEU A 177 -26.63 32.69 -8.99
N ASN A 178 -27.30 32.10 -9.99
CA ASN A 178 -27.96 32.88 -11.05
C ASN A 178 -29.09 33.75 -10.50
N ARG A 179 -29.87 33.23 -9.54
CA ARG A 179 -30.95 33.96 -8.87
C ARG A 179 -30.42 35.20 -8.15
N TYR A 180 -29.32 35.07 -7.39
CA TYR A 180 -28.77 36.16 -6.58
C TYR A 180 -27.88 37.11 -7.38
N ALA A 181 -27.21 36.63 -8.43
CA ALA A 181 -26.44 37.46 -9.35
C ALA A 181 -27.31 38.49 -10.09
N GLY A 182 -28.56 38.14 -10.41
CA GLY A 182 -29.53 39.07 -11.02
C GLY A 182 -30.01 40.20 -10.10
N SER A 183 -29.68 40.16 -8.81
CA SER A 183 -30.13 41.14 -7.80
C SER A 183 -29.01 42.04 -7.24
N ASP A 184 -27.79 41.99 -7.81
CA ASP A 184 -26.60 42.71 -7.35
C ASP A 184 -26.19 42.48 -5.87
N TYR A 185 -26.63 41.35 -5.28
CA TYR A 185 -26.32 41.02 -3.88
C TYR A 185 -24.92 40.41 -3.70
N LEU A 186 -24.33 39.91 -4.78
CA LEU A 186 -23.05 39.23 -4.78
C LEU A 186 -21.90 40.21 -5.05
N ASP A 187 -20.71 39.85 -4.61
CA ASP A 187 -19.47 40.57 -4.94
C ASP A 187 -19.09 40.40 -6.42
N GLU A 188 -18.08 41.13 -6.90
CA GLU A 188 -17.54 40.96 -8.26
C GLU A 188 -17.12 39.51 -8.52
N ILE A 189 -16.42 38.92 -7.54
CA ILE A 189 -16.16 37.49 -7.49
C ILE A 189 -17.35 36.83 -6.79
N ARG A 190 -18.30 36.32 -7.57
CA ARG A 190 -19.63 35.90 -7.10
C ARG A 190 -19.64 34.62 -6.26
N GLU A 191 -18.63 33.77 -6.40
CA GLU A 191 -18.51 32.49 -5.70
C GLU A 191 -17.06 32.20 -5.30
N THR A 192 -16.90 31.39 -4.27
CA THR A 192 -15.59 30.87 -3.84
C THR A 192 -15.77 29.51 -3.15
N VAL A 193 -14.67 28.95 -2.64
CA VAL A 193 -14.66 27.71 -1.85
C VAL A 193 -14.16 28.02 -0.45
N VAL A 194 -14.93 27.61 0.56
CA VAL A 194 -14.59 27.71 1.99
C VAL A 194 -14.73 26.31 2.60
N GLU A 195 -13.68 25.80 3.25
CA GLU A 195 -13.67 24.47 3.86
C GLU A 195 -14.13 23.35 2.88
N ASN A 196 -13.64 23.39 1.64
CA ASN A 196 -14.06 22.50 0.53
C ASN A 196 -15.55 22.57 0.15
N ARG A 197 -16.29 23.58 0.61
CA ARG A 197 -17.68 23.85 0.21
C ARG A 197 -17.74 25.05 -0.72
N ARG A 198 -18.49 24.91 -1.81
CA ARG A 198 -18.76 26.02 -2.74
C ARG A 198 -19.78 26.95 -2.10
N VAL A 199 -19.46 28.24 -2.05
CA VAL A 199 -20.24 29.27 -1.34
C VAL A 199 -20.44 30.50 -2.21
N LEU A 200 -21.55 31.21 -1.98
CA LEU A 200 -21.78 32.52 -2.56
C LEU A 200 -20.98 33.57 -1.79
N ALA A 201 -20.29 34.46 -2.51
CA ALA A 201 -19.61 35.61 -1.96
C ALA A 201 -20.57 36.80 -1.97
N VAL A 202 -21.12 37.11 -0.79
CA VAL A 202 -22.23 38.06 -0.64
C VAL A 202 -21.71 39.36 -0.05
N LYS A 203 -22.06 40.51 -0.63
CA LYS A 203 -21.76 41.82 -0.03
C LYS A 203 -22.36 41.85 1.39
N ALA A 204 -21.58 42.22 2.40
CA ALA A 204 -21.97 42.08 3.81
C ALA A 204 -23.29 42.79 4.15
N MET A 205 -23.58 43.93 3.51
CA MET A 205 -24.85 44.66 3.64
C MET A 205 -26.09 43.84 3.20
N HIS A 206 -25.91 42.86 2.32
CA HIS A 206 -26.96 42.01 1.77
C HIS A 206 -27.01 40.61 2.39
N ARG A 207 -26.22 40.31 3.43
CA ARG A 207 -26.15 38.96 4.04
C ARG A 207 -27.52 38.38 4.44
N LYS A 208 -28.47 39.23 4.88
CA LYS A 208 -29.82 38.80 5.29
C LYS A 208 -30.76 38.49 4.10
N LYS A 209 -30.36 38.81 2.87
CA LYS A 209 -31.15 38.59 1.65
C LYS A 209 -30.97 37.20 1.06
N ILE A 210 -29.89 36.51 1.44
CA ILE A 210 -29.61 35.13 1.02
C ILE A 210 -29.94 34.21 2.20
N LYS A 211 -30.77 33.20 1.96
CA LYS A 211 -31.03 32.17 2.96
C LYS A 211 -29.95 31.10 2.85
N GLY A 212 -29.31 30.78 3.97
CA GLY A 212 -28.19 29.85 3.96
C GLY A 212 -27.37 29.90 5.24
N ALA A 213 -26.38 29.01 5.33
CA ALA A 213 -25.43 28.98 6.42
C ALA A 213 -24.24 29.89 6.14
N VAL A 214 -23.85 30.74 7.10
CA VAL A 214 -22.63 31.54 6.99
C VAL A 214 -21.45 30.66 7.35
N LEU A 215 -20.51 30.48 6.42
CA LEU A 215 -19.31 29.66 6.61
C LEU A 215 -18.05 30.49 6.86
N GLY A 216 -18.12 31.81 6.66
CA GLY A 216 -17.00 32.71 6.95
C GLY A 216 -17.22 34.10 6.41
N GLN A 217 -16.17 34.92 6.51
CA GLN A 217 -16.14 36.30 5.99
C GLN A 217 -14.75 36.64 5.44
N SER A 218 -14.66 37.64 4.57
CA SER A 218 -13.38 38.18 4.11
C SER A 218 -12.60 38.86 5.25
N LYS A 219 -11.29 39.03 5.07
CA LYS A 219 -10.42 39.71 6.05
C LYS A 219 -10.90 41.13 6.39
N THR A 220 -11.47 41.83 5.42
CA THR A 220 -12.03 43.18 5.55
C THR A 220 -13.45 43.19 6.12
N GLY A 221 -14.11 42.02 6.21
CA GLY A 221 -15.51 41.90 6.61
C GLY A 221 -16.53 42.40 5.57
N SER A 222 -16.07 42.83 4.39
CA SER A 222 -16.93 43.36 3.32
C SER A 222 -17.73 42.28 2.60
N ILE A 223 -17.28 41.02 2.67
CA ILE A 223 -17.91 39.87 2.01
C ILE A 223 -18.21 38.80 3.06
N VAL A 224 -19.41 38.25 3.01
CA VAL A 224 -19.85 37.10 3.82
C VAL A 224 -20.01 35.90 2.89
N TYR A 225 -19.43 34.77 3.27
CA TYR A 225 -19.50 33.53 2.51
C TYR A 225 -20.68 32.70 2.99
N ILE A 226 -21.66 32.47 2.10
CA ILE A 226 -22.92 31.80 2.44
C ILE A 226 -23.09 30.54 1.57
N GLU A 227 -23.28 29.40 2.22
CA GLU A 227 -23.79 28.18 1.58
C GLU A 227 -25.32 28.31 1.43
N PRO A 228 -25.86 28.34 0.19
CA PRO A 228 -27.30 28.54 -0.03
C PRO A 228 -28.15 27.46 0.62
N GLN A 229 -29.32 27.82 1.14
CA GLN A 229 -30.24 26.85 1.73
C GLN A 229 -30.66 25.76 0.74
N GLU A 230 -30.72 26.08 -0.55
CA GLU A 230 -31.05 25.16 -1.65
C GLU A 230 -30.06 24.00 -1.80
N THR A 231 -28.83 24.10 -1.27
CA THR A 231 -27.84 23.01 -1.32
C THR A 231 -27.83 22.16 -0.04
N LEU A 232 -28.47 22.60 1.04
CA LEU A 232 -28.34 22.00 2.37
C LEU A 232 -28.84 20.55 2.43
N GLU A 233 -29.99 20.25 1.81
CA GLU A 233 -30.55 18.89 1.77
C GLU A 233 -29.59 17.90 1.10
N TYR A 234 -29.11 18.26 -0.09
CA TYR A 234 -28.16 17.44 -0.83
C TYR A 234 -26.78 17.36 -0.14
N ALA A 235 -26.36 18.42 0.56
CA ALA A 235 -25.12 18.41 1.34
C ALA A 235 -25.19 17.44 2.52
N ASN A 236 -26.34 17.37 3.21
CA ASN A 236 -26.57 16.39 4.28
C ASN A 236 -26.61 14.95 3.72
N GLU A 237 -27.30 14.74 2.60
CA GLU A 237 -27.31 13.45 1.91
C GLU A 237 -25.90 13.01 1.49
N LEU A 238 -25.10 13.92 0.92
CA LEU A 238 -23.70 13.67 0.57
C LEU A 238 -22.89 13.23 1.79
N SER A 239 -23.06 13.90 2.93
CA SER A 239 -22.37 13.54 4.17
C SER A 239 -22.74 12.13 4.65
N ASN A 240 -24.01 11.76 4.57
CA ASN A 240 -24.48 10.41 4.93
C ASN A 240 -23.90 9.35 3.99
N LEU A 241 -23.94 9.59 2.67
CA LEU A 241 -23.40 8.65 1.68
C LEU A 241 -21.88 8.48 1.81
N ILE A 242 -21.13 9.53 2.17
CA ILE A 242 -19.68 9.43 2.45
C ILE A 242 -19.43 8.56 3.68
N TYR A 243 -20.28 8.67 4.72
CA TYR A 243 -20.19 7.81 5.89
C TYR A 243 -20.52 6.35 5.54
N GLU A 244 -21.60 6.12 4.81
CA GLU A 244 -21.99 4.77 4.32
C GLU A 244 -20.88 4.14 3.47
N GLU A 245 -20.26 4.90 2.56
CA GLU A 245 -19.14 4.43 1.75
C GLU A 245 -17.97 3.96 2.61
N ARG A 246 -17.62 4.73 3.65
CA ARG A 246 -16.53 4.39 4.57
C ARG A 246 -16.83 3.11 5.36
N GLU A 247 -18.05 2.95 5.84
CA GLU A 247 -18.46 1.75 6.57
C GLU A 247 -18.47 0.52 5.65
N GLU A 248 -18.93 0.67 4.41
CA GLU A 248 -18.91 -0.41 3.43
C GLU A 248 -17.47 -0.83 3.05
N ILE A 249 -16.57 0.13 2.84
CA ILE A 249 -15.15 -0.15 2.63
C ILE A 249 -14.56 -0.91 3.82
N LYS A 250 -14.87 -0.50 5.06
CA LYS A 250 -14.40 -1.24 6.26
C LYS A 250 -14.89 -2.69 6.28
N LYS A 251 -16.16 -2.95 5.93
CA LYS A 251 -16.68 -4.32 5.84
C LYS A 251 -15.93 -5.15 4.80
N ILE A 252 -15.67 -4.58 3.62
CA ILE A 252 -14.92 -5.23 2.53
C ILE A 252 -13.49 -5.56 3.01
N LEU A 253 -12.80 -4.61 3.63
CA LEU A 253 -11.45 -4.81 4.15
C LEU A 253 -11.42 -5.86 5.28
N LYS A 254 -12.43 -5.87 6.14
CA LYS A 254 -12.57 -6.90 7.18
C LYS A 254 -12.77 -8.29 6.56
N ALA A 255 -13.66 -8.42 5.59
CA ALA A 255 -13.88 -9.69 4.89
C ALA A 255 -12.60 -10.19 4.20
N LEU A 256 -11.86 -9.31 3.52
CA LEU A 256 -10.59 -9.65 2.89
C LEU A 256 -9.51 -10.00 3.93
N THR A 257 -9.50 -9.32 5.08
CA THR A 257 -8.58 -9.66 6.19
C THR A 257 -8.85 -11.09 6.68
N GLU A 258 -10.12 -11.44 6.91
CA GLU A 258 -10.50 -12.80 7.33
C GLU A 258 -10.19 -13.85 6.27
N PHE A 259 -10.32 -13.52 4.98
CA PHE A 259 -9.88 -14.41 3.90
C PHE A 259 -8.37 -14.67 3.93
N VAL A 260 -7.56 -13.62 4.18
CA VAL A 260 -6.10 -13.72 4.19
C VAL A 260 -5.55 -14.36 5.46
N ARG A 261 -6.25 -14.24 6.60
CA ARG A 261 -5.81 -14.71 7.93
C ARG A 261 -5.27 -16.14 7.96
N PRO A 262 -5.91 -17.15 7.34
CA PRO A 262 -5.39 -18.53 7.33
C PRO A 262 -4.04 -18.68 6.61
N TYR A 263 -3.68 -17.73 5.75
CA TYR A 263 -2.44 -17.72 4.97
C TYR A 263 -1.30 -16.95 5.64
N GLN A 264 -1.41 -16.63 6.94
CA GLN A 264 -0.36 -15.93 7.68
C GLN A 264 1.00 -16.65 7.56
N HIS A 265 1.03 -17.98 7.69
CA HIS A 265 2.25 -18.77 7.56
C HIS A 265 2.85 -18.72 6.15
N HIS A 266 2.01 -18.76 5.11
CA HIS A 266 2.45 -18.58 3.72
C HIS A 266 3.09 -17.21 3.52
N LEU A 267 2.44 -16.14 3.98
CA LEU A 267 2.97 -14.78 3.88
C LEU A 267 4.30 -14.59 4.63
N ALA A 268 4.41 -15.18 5.83
CA ALA A 268 5.66 -15.18 6.59
C ALA A 268 6.76 -15.94 5.86
N SER A 269 6.44 -17.09 5.26
CA SER A 269 7.37 -17.85 4.42
C SER A 269 7.82 -17.07 3.19
N TYR A 270 6.90 -16.37 2.51
CA TYR A 270 7.23 -15.52 1.36
C TYR A 270 8.21 -14.42 1.74
N GLN A 271 7.93 -13.70 2.82
CA GLN A 271 8.84 -12.67 3.33
C GLN A 271 10.21 -13.27 3.69
N HIS A 272 10.24 -14.42 4.35
CA HIS A 272 11.50 -15.06 4.72
C HIS A 272 12.30 -15.45 3.48
N TYR A 273 11.67 -16.08 2.51
CA TYR A 273 12.26 -16.48 1.25
C TYR A 273 12.83 -15.29 0.47
N THR A 274 12.04 -14.24 0.23
CA THR A 274 12.51 -13.06 -0.49
C THR A 274 13.61 -12.33 0.26
N THR A 275 13.58 -12.34 1.60
CA THR A 275 14.69 -11.85 2.44
C THR A 275 15.96 -12.66 2.21
N GLN A 276 15.86 -13.99 2.18
CA GLN A 276 17.01 -14.86 1.94
C GLN A 276 17.59 -14.67 0.54
N ILE A 277 16.75 -14.51 -0.48
CA ILE A 277 17.16 -14.14 -1.85
C ILE A 277 17.94 -12.82 -1.83
N ASP A 278 17.48 -11.81 -1.08
CA ASP A 278 18.21 -10.54 -0.91
C ASP A 278 19.58 -10.72 -0.26
N THR A 279 19.69 -11.59 0.75
CA THR A 279 21.00 -11.88 1.36
C THR A 279 21.96 -12.60 0.42
N ILE A 280 21.44 -13.47 -0.47
CA ILE A 280 22.24 -14.15 -1.49
C ILE A 280 22.70 -13.13 -2.53
N TYR A 281 21.80 -12.26 -2.98
CA TYR A 281 22.11 -11.16 -3.88
C TYR A 281 23.21 -10.25 -3.29
N ALA A 282 23.07 -9.83 -2.04
CA ALA A 282 24.04 -8.94 -1.39
C ALA A 282 25.44 -9.58 -1.31
N LYS A 283 25.52 -10.87 -0.95
CA LYS A 283 26.78 -11.64 -0.97
C LYS A 283 27.37 -11.75 -2.38
N ALA A 284 26.52 -12.00 -3.38
CA ALA A 284 26.94 -12.08 -4.77
C ALA A 284 27.48 -10.75 -5.27
N ARG A 285 26.83 -9.62 -4.96
CA ARG A 285 27.29 -8.28 -5.32
C ARG A 285 28.62 -7.91 -4.65
N TYR A 286 28.81 -8.30 -3.41
CA TYR A 286 30.09 -8.07 -2.70
C TYR A 286 31.25 -8.91 -3.28
N SER A 287 30.96 -10.01 -3.98
CA SER A 287 31.98 -10.91 -4.54
C SER A 287 32.54 -10.46 -5.90
N VAL A 288 32.02 -9.37 -6.48
CA VAL A 288 32.35 -8.86 -7.82
C VAL A 288 33.07 -7.52 -7.72
#